data_AF-A0A4U1GH97-F1
#
_entry.id   AF-A0A4U1GH97-F1
#
_cell.length_a   1.000
_cell.length_b   1.000
_cell.length_c   1.000
_cell.angle_alpha   90.00
_cell.angle_beta   90.00
_cell.angle_gamma   90.00
#
_symmetry.space_group_name_H-M   'P 1'
#
loop_
_entity.id
_entity.type
_entity.pdbx_description
1 polymer ?
#
loop_
_entity_poly.entity_id
_entity_poly.type
_entity_poly.pdbx_seq_one_letter_code
_entity_poly.pdbx_strand_id
1 'polypeptide(L)'
;MVYDFGAIDNVQPLRPESLFELLKTEFPAYVNEQLGSNLAVEFAHVADIVNISFPEIIDGNAYTITVGDSSLELTDHTTDGTYNTELLEQHLMEFLTLKAG
;
A
#
# COMPACT_ATOMS: atom_id res chain seq x y z
N MET A 1 -4.50 -11.60 -14.13
CA MET A 1 -5.75 -11.61 -13.32
C MET A 1 -5.46 -10.69 -12.16
N VAL A 2 -6.36 -9.77 -11.85
CA VAL A 2 -6.27 -8.94 -10.64
C VAL A 2 -6.98 -9.73 -9.54
N TYR A 3 -6.32 -9.93 -8.39
CA TYR A 3 -6.88 -10.65 -7.25
C TYR A 3 -7.21 -9.63 -6.14
N ASP A 4 -8.39 -9.73 -5.54
CA ASP A 4 -8.73 -8.98 -4.32
C ASP A 4 -8.06 -9.65 -3.13
N PHE A 5 -7.03 -9.02 -2.56
CA PHE A 5 -6.29 -9.55 -1.41
C PHE A 5 -6.44 -8.61 -0.22
N GLY A 6 -7.50 -8.85 0.56
CA GLY A 6 -7.62 -8.37 1.93
C GLY A 6 -8.39 -7.06 2.10
N ALA A 7 -9.44 -7.12 2.91
CA ALA A 7 -10.07 -5.95 3.50
C ALA A 7 -9.51 -5.75 4.92
N ILE A 8 -9.04 -4.53 5.22
CA ILE A 8 -8.66 -4.15 6.58
C ILE A 8 -9.83 -3.40 7.20
N ASP A 9 -10.29 -3.84 8.38
CA ASP A 9 -11.26 -3.10 9.17
C ASP A 9 -10.65 -1.75 9.59
N ASN A 10 -11.26 -0.65 9.14
CA ASN A 10 -10.78 0.71 9.41
C ASN A 10 -11.34 1.19 10.74
N VAL A 11 -10.87 0.57 11.84
CA VAL A 11 -11.40 0.76 13.21
C VAL A 11 -11.31 2.23 13.66
N GLN A 12 -10.27 2.94 13.21
CA GLN A 12 -10.25 4.42 13.18
C GLN A 12 -10.37 4.89 11.73
N PRO A 13 -11.55 5.34 11.27
CA PRO A 13 -11.77 5.62 9.85
C PRO A 13 -10.82 6.70 9.32
N LEU A 14 -9.73 6.25 8.69
CA LEU A 14 -8.80 7.11 7.98
C LEU A 14 -9.52 7.66 6.76
N ARG A 15 -9.57 9.00 6.64
CA ARG A 15 -9.98 9.64 5.39
C ARG A 15 -8.93 9.39 4.31
N PRO A 16 -9.30 9.39 3.01
CA PRO A 16 -8.36 9.17 1.92
C PRO A 16 -7.12 10.08 1.98
N GLU A 17 -7.31 11.36 2.32
CA GLU A 17 -6.20 12.32 2.44
C GLU A 17 -5.29 11.99 3.62
N SER A 18 -5.85 11.52 4.74
CA SER A 18 -5.07 11.14 5.92
C SER A 18 -4.25 9.88 5.66
N LEU A 19 -4.83 8.90 4.97
CA LEU A 19 -4.12 7.70 4.55
C LEU A 19 -2.98 8.06 3.57
N PHE A 20 -3.25 8.92 2.58
CA PHE A 20 -2.25 9.35 1.61
C PHE A 20 -1.05 10.04 2.30
N GLU A 21 -1.30 10.99 3.20
CA GLU A 21 -0.23 11.68 3.93
C GLU A 21 0.55 10.75 4.87
N LEU A 22 -0.14 9.82 5.53
CA LEU A 22 0.47 8.80 6.38
C LEU A 22 1.42 7.90 5.56
N LEU A 23 0.93 7.34 4.47
CA LEU A 23 1.71 6.48 3.58
C LEU A 23 2.93 7.23 3.06
N LYS A 24 2.76 8.43 2.52
CA LYS A 24 3.85 9.24 1.99
C LYS A 24 4.93 9.58 3.03
N THR A 25 4.53 9.80 4.29
CA THR A 25 5.45 10.26 5.33
C THR A 25 6.18 9.12 6.03
N GLU A 26 5.50 7.99 6.25
CA GLU A 26 6.02 6.93 7.12
C GLU A 26 6.33 5.62 6.40
N PHE A 27 5.56 5.25 5.37
CA PHE A 27 5.69 3.94 4.74
C PHE A 27 7.04 3.71 4.04
N PRO A 28 7.63 4.68 3.29
CA PRO A 28 8.93 4.47 2.65
C PRO A 28 10.04 4.13 3.62
N ALA A 29 10.07 4.77 4.80
CA ALA A 29 11.07 4.48 5.82
C ALA A 29 10.84 3.09 6.42
N TYR A 30 9.59 2.79 6.77
CA TYR A 30 9.19 1.50 7.33
C TYR A 30 9.57 0.33 6.41
N VAL A 31 9.14 0.37 5.14
CA VAL A 31 9.35 -0.76 4.20
C VAL A 31 10.84 -0.95 3.89
N ASN A 32 11.61 0.14 3.77
CA ASN A 32 13.03 0.05 3.53
C ASN A 32 13.81 -0.51 4.72
N GLU A 33 13.39 -0.20 5.95
CA GLU A 33 13.95 -0.81 7.17
C GLU A 33 13.67 -2.32 7.22
N GLN A 34 12.43 -2.75 6.95
CA GLN A 34 12.06 -4.17 6.97
C GLN A 34 12.80 -4.99 5.89
N LEU A 35 12.95 -4.41 4.69
CA LEU A 35 13.60 -5.10 3.56
C LEU A 35 15.13 -4.96 3.56
N GLY A 36 15.72 -4.13 4.42
CA GLY A 36 17.13 -3.77 4.35
C GLY A 36 17.52 -3.16 3.00
N SER A 37 16.63 -2.32 2.46
CA SER A 37 16.72 -1.79 1.09
C SER A 37 16.63 -0.25 1.07
N ASN A 38 16.62 0.33 -0.13
CA ASN A 38 16.43 1.76 -0.35
C ASN A 38 15.64 1.99 -1.64
N LEU A 39 14.48 1.35 -1.74
CA LEU A 39 13.52 1.49 -2.83
C LEU A 39 12.88 2.87 -2.80
N ALA A 40 12.75 3.48 -3.97
CA ALA A 40 11.82 4.59 -4.15
C ALA A 40 10.38 4.08 -4.02
N VAL A 41 9.56 4.84 -3.30
CA VAL A 41 8.13 4.58 -3.18
C VAL A 41 7.40 5.85 -3.56
N GLU A 42 6.54 5.74 -4.56
CA GLU A 42 5.77 6.87 -5.08
C GLU A 42 4.28 6.68 -4.80
N PHE A 43 3.60 7.80 -4.57
CA PHE A 43 2.18 7.82 -4.20
C PHE A 43 1.41 8.79 -5.07
N ALA A 44 0.21 8.39 -5.47
CA ALA A 44 -0.77 9.26 -6.10
C ALA A 44 -2.14 9.08 -5.44
N HIS A 45 -2.91 10.16 -5.31
CA HIS A 45 -4.24 10.15 -4.69
C HIS A 45 -5.25 10.88 -5.56
N VAL A 46 -6.44 10.27 -5.70
CA VAL A 46 -7.62 10.88 -6.31
C VAL A 46 -8.88 10.34 -5.63
N ALA A 47 -9.73 11.23 -5.11
CA ALA A 47 -10.96 10.88 -4.41
C ALA A 47 -10.72 9.87 -3.26
N ASP A 48 -11.25 8.66 -3.37
CA ASP A 48 -11.13 7.56 -2.41
C ASP A 48 -10.00 6.57 -2.74
N ILE A 49 -9.21 6.85 -3.78
CA ILE A 49 -8.19 5.95 -4.31
C ILE A 49 -6.79 6.47 -4.01
N VAL A 50 -5.96 5.61 -3.40
CA VAL A 50 -4.51 5.83 -3.22
C VAL A 50 -3.74 4.78 -3.99
N ASN A 51 -2.88 5.20 -4.90
CA ASN A 51 -1.99 4.34 -5.68
C ASN A 51 -0.57 4.39 -5.10
N ILE A 52 0.07 3.23 -5.06
CA ILE A 52 1.44 3.03 -4.56
C ILE A 52 2.27 2.39 -5.67
N SER A 53 3.43 2.97 -5.98
CA SER A 53 4.34 2.49 -7.03
C SER A 53 5.74 2.26 -6.48
N PHE A 54 6.41 1.23 -7.02
CA PHE A 54 7.81 0.91 -6.77
C PHE A 54 8.53 0.85 -8.12
N PRO A 55 9.04 1.99 -8.64
CA PRO A 55 9.57 2.10 -10.00
C PRO A 55 10.70 1.13 -10.32
N GLU A 56 11.48 0.71 -9.32
CA GLU A 56 12.57 -0.26 -9.48
C GLU A 56 12.09 -1.72 -9.59
N ILE A 57 10.81 -1.98 -9.30
CA ILE A 57 10.21 -3.32 -9.22
C ILE A 57 9.27 -3.57 -10.39
N ILE A 58 8.40 -2.61 -10.69
CA ILE A 58 7.36 -2.74 -11.73
C ILE A 58 7.06 -1.38 -12.38
N ASP A 59 6.76 -1.39 -13.67
CA ASP A 59 6.22 -0.23 -14.37
C ASP A 59 4.75 0.00 -13.96
N GLY A 60 4.47 1.20 -13.42
CA GLY A 60 3.13 1.59 -12.98
C GLY A 60 2.87 1.31 -11.50
N ASN A 61 1.59 1.26 -11.13
CA ASN A 61 1.20 1.03 -9.75
C ASN A 61 1.45 -0.44 -9.37
N ALA A 62 2.08 -0.66 -8.22
CA ALA A 62 2.15 -1.98 -7.61
C ALA A 62 0.84 -2.28 -6.87
N TYR A 63 0.32 -1.30 -6.13
CA TYR A 63 -0.87 -1.46 -5.31
C TYR A 63 -1.83 -0.27 -5.48
N THR A 64 -3.12 -0.57 -5.34
CA THR A 64 -4.18 0.43 -5.20
C THR A 64 -4.95 0.16 -3.92
N ILE A 65 -5.15 1.19 -3.10
CA ILE A 65 -6.01 1.14 -1.92
C ILE A 65 -7.27 1.97 -2.21
N THR A 66 -8.43 1.34 -2.07
CA THR A 66 -9.73 2.01 -2.09
C THR A 66 -10.20 2.21 -0.64
N VAL A 67 -10.46 3.46 -0.27
CA VAL A 67 -10.82 3.86 1.08
C VAL A 67 -12.34 3.96 1.19
N GLY A 68 -12.96 2.94 1.77
CA GLY A 68 -14.39 2.94 2.10
C GLY A 68 -14.68 3.56 3.47
N ASP A 69 -15.97 3.66 3.80
CA ASP A 69 -16.46 4.25 5.06
C ASP A 69 -15.93 3.53 6.31
N SER A 70 -15.72 2.22 6.23
CA SER A 70 -15.32 1.37 7.36
C SER A 70 -14.22 0.35 7.02
N SER A 71 -13.67 0.40 5.81
CA SER A 71 -12.71 -0.58 5.32
C SER A 71 -11.72 0.01 4.33
N LEU A 72 -10.51 -0.55 4.32
CA LEU A 72 -9.54 -0.34 3.24
C LEU A 72 -9.51 -1.60 2.38
N GLU A 73 -9.72 -1.46 1.08
CA GLU A 73 -9.61 -2.55 0.11
C GLU A 73 -8.30 -2.44 -0.65
N LEU A 74 -7.48 -3.48 -0.64
CA LEU A 74 -6.20 -3.53 -1.35
C LEU A 74 -6.32 -4.33 -2.65
N THR A 75 -5.90 -3.72 -3.75
CA THR A 75 -5.75 -4.36 -5.05
C THR A 75 -4.27 -4.48 -5.41
N ASP A 76 -3.81 -5.71 -5.65
CA ASP A 76 -2.47 -6.00 -6.14
C ASP A 76 -2.43 -6.04 -7.68
N HIS A 77 -1.50 -5.27 -8.25
CA HIS A 77 -1.25 -5.22 -9.70
C HIS A 77 0.07 -5.89 -10.10
N THR A 78 0.79 -6.46 -9.13
CA THR A 78 2.01 -7.21 -9.39
C THR A 78 1.71 -8.53 -10.09
N THR A 79 2.74 -9.10 -10.73
CA THR A 79 2.63 -10.37 -11.46
C THR A 79 3.51 -11.43 -10.82
N ASP A 80 3.06 -12.68 -10.81
CA ASP A 80 3.85 -13.83 -10.37
C ASP A 80 5.25 -13.82 -11.00
N GLY A 81 6.28 -13.82 -10.16
CA GLY A 81 7.68 -13.82 -10.57
C GLY A 81 8.37 -12.44 -10.55
N THR A 82 7.64 -11.36 -10.27
CA THR A 82 8.25 -10.08 -9.90
C THR A 82 8.92 -10.24 -8.53
N TYR A 83 10.21 -9.95 -8.45
CA TYR A 83 11.00 -10.20 -7.24
C TYR A 83 10.42 -9.46 -6.02
N ASN A 84 10.20 -10.19 -4.92
CA ASN A 84 9.79 -9.68 -3.60
C ASN A 84 8.40 -9.02 -3.49
N THR A 85 7.49 -9.21 -4.44
CA THR A 85 6.15 -8.57 -4.37
C THR A 85 5.26 -9.13 -3.26
N GLU A 86 5.37 -10.42 -2.95
CA GLU A 86 4.68 -11.03 -1.79
C GLU A 86 5.12 -10.38 -0.46
N LEU A 87 6.42 -10.08 -0.31
CA LEU A 87 6.95 -9.43 0.90
C LEU A 87 6.54 -7.95 0.97
N LEU A 88 6.49 -7.26 -0.17
CA LEU A 88 6.03 -5.87 -0.24
C LEU A 88 4.55 -5.76 0.18
N GLU A 89 3.72 -6.68 -0.30
CA GLU A 89 2.30 -6.75 0.07
C GLU A 89 2.14 -7.03 1.57
N GLN A 90 2.88 -8.02 2.09
CA GLN A 90 2.86 -8.36 3.52
C GLN A 90 3.17 -7.12 4.38
N HIS A 91 4.25 -6.40 4.08
CA HIS A 91 4.65 -5.23 4.86
C HIS A 91 3.68 -4.06 4.70
N LEU A 92 3.06 -3.88 3.54
CA LEU A 92 2.00 -2.89 3.36
C LEU A 92 0.79 -3.22 4.27
N MET A 93 0.35 -4.47 4.28
CA MET A 93 -0.77 -4.93 5.12
C MET A 93 -0.46 -4.79 6.61
N GLU A 94 0.76 -5.16 7.04
CA GLU A 94 1.23 -4.98 8.42
C GLU A 94 1.22 -3.50 8.83
N PHE A 95 1.77 -2.62 7.96
CA PHE A 95 1.80 -1.18 8.21
C PHE A 95 0.39 -0.59 8.35
N LEU A 96 -0.52 -0.91 7.43
CA LEU A 96 -1.90 -0.43 7.47
C LEU A 96 -2.63 -0.94 8.71
N THR A 97 -2.42 -2.20 9.10
CA THR A 97 -3.01 -2.78 10.32
C THR A 97 -2.51 -2.06 11.58
N LEU A 98 -1.22 -1.71 11.64
CA LEU A 98 -0.64 -0.96 12.77
C LEU A 98 -1.20 0.46 12.91
N LYS A 99 -1.73 1.04 11.84
CA LYS A 99 -2.13 2.46 11.77
C LYS A 99 -3.64 2.67 11.73
N ALA A 100 -4.40 1.74 11.19
CA ALA A 100 -5.86 1.77 11.14
C ALA A 100 -6.52 1.13 12.37
N GLY A 101 -5.75 0.39 13.18
CA GLY A 101 -6.15 -0.26 14.44
C GLY A 101 -6.06 0.63 15.68
#